data_AF-A0A965FK00-F1
#
_entry.id   AF-A0A965FK00-F1
#
_cell.length_a   1.000
_cell.length_b   1.000
_cell.length_c   1.000
_cell.angle_alpha   90.00
_cell.angle_beta   90.00
_cell.angle_gamma   90.00
#
_symmetry.space_group_name_H-M   'P 1'
#
loop_
_entity.id
_entity.type
_entity.pdbx_description
1 polymer ?
#
loop_
_entity_poly.entity_id
_entity_poly.type
_entity_poly.pdbx_seq_one_letter_code
_entity_poly.pdbx_strand_id
1 'polypeptide(L)'
;MSVKVYIPTPFRALTGGQARVEADAHDVKGVLGELETRFPGMRDRLRDEHGALHRFINVYVNSEEISELQGEATALRGGEEVSIIPAVAGGSAFTPEEVKRYSRHFLLQDVGPSGQRKLKNARVLLIGAGGLGSPAGLYLAAAGVGTLGLIDFDVVDHSNLQRQVLHFTDRVGELKVESARKTVGMLNPNVKVEAHNAILDSSNAFELFREYDYV
;
A
#
# COMPACT_ATOMS: atom_id res chain seq x y z
N MET A 1 23.98 25.14 2.62
CA MET A 1 24.06 24.42 3.91
C MET A 1 23.60 23.03 3.58
N SER A 2 24.43 22.00 3.80
CA SER A 2 24.07 20.65 3.35
C SER A 2 23.01 20.05 4.28
N VAL A 3 21.90 19.63 3.68
CA VAL A 3 20.83 18.85 4.30
C VAL A 3 20.71 17.51 3.59
N LYS A 4 20.23 16.50 4.33
CA LYS A 4 19.97 15.18 3.75
C LYS A 4 18.52 15.11 3.29
N VAL A 5 18.29 14.70 2.06
CA VAL A 5 16.95 14.51 1.52
C VAL A 5 16.66 13.01 1.40
N TYR A 6 15.63 12.53 2.09
CA TYR A 6 15.12 11.18 1.89
C TYR A 6 14.24 11.12 0.63
N ILE A 7 14.60 10.21 -0.27
CA ILE A 7 13.93 9.97 -1.54
C ILE A 7 13.10 8.68 -1.45
N PRO A 8 11.76 8.78 -1.58
CA PRO A 8 10.90 7.62 -1.49
C PRO A 8 11.19 6.69 -2.66
N THR A 9 11.08 5.38 -2.43
CA THR A 9 11.30 4.32 -3.44
C THR A 9 10.80 4.68 -4.85
N PRO A 10 9.57 5.20 -5.01
CA PRO A 10 9.09 5.81 -6.24
C PRO A 10 10.04 6.65 -7.09
N PHE A 11 10.77 7.54 -6.45
CA PHE A 11 11.54 8.59 -7.13
C PHE A 11 13.00 8.18 -7.25
N ARG A 12 13.39 7.02 -6.72
CA ARG A 12 14.78 6.56 -6.72
C ARG A 12 15.32 6.26 -8.11
N ALA A 13 14.46 5.92 -9.08
CA ALA A 13 14.90 5.78 -10.47
C ALA A 13 15.50 7.09 -11.01
N LEU A 14 14.99 8.24 -10.55
CA LEU A 14 15.46 9.57 -10.93
C LEU A 14 16.78 9.94 -10.25
N THR A 15 17.10 9.30 -9.12
CA THR A 15 18.30 9.55 -8.31
C THR A 15 19.35 8.45 -8.45
N GLY A 16 19.29 7.64 -9.53
CA GLY A 16 20.24 6.54 -9.74
C GLY A 16 20.19 5.45 -8.65
N GLY A 17 19.01 5.26 -8.03
CA GLY A 17 18.77 4.29 -6.95
C GLY A 17 19.03 4.85 -5.55
N GLN A 18 19.51 6.08 -5.42
CA GLN A 18 19.87 6.66 -4.12
C GLN A 18 18.64 6.97 -3.27
N ALA A 19 18.55 6.34 -2.10
CA ALA A 19 17.49 6.61 -1.12
C ALA A 19 17.70 7.93 -0.34
N ARG A 20 18.94 8.44 -0.35
CA ARG A 20 19.30 9.72 0.25
C ARG A 20 20.20 10.49 -0.69
N VAL A 21 19.92 11.76 -0.87
CA VAL A 21 20.72 12.70 -1.64
C VAL A 21 21.02 13.91 -0.76
N GLU A 22 22.14 14.57 -0.99
CA GLU A 22 22.46 15.84 -0.33
C GLU A 22 21.97 17.00 -1.19
N ALA A 23 21.47 18.05 -0.53
CA ALA A 23 21.06 19.31 -1.15
C ALA A 23 21.60 20.49 -0.33
N ASP A 24 22.00 21.55 -1.01
CA ASP A 24 22.51 22.78 -0.44
C ASP A 24 21.48 23.91 -0.55
N ALA A 25 20.66 24.06 0.49
CA ALA A 25 19.60 25.05 0.53
C ALA A 25 19.37 25.63 1.93
N HIS A 26 18.69 26.78 1.98
CA HIS A 26 18.36 27.50 3.21
C HIS A 26 16.92 27.28 3.66
N ASP A 27 16.07 26.76 2.79
CA ASP A 27 14.66 26.46 3.03
C ASP A 27 14.22 25.24 2.20
N VAL A 28 13.02 24.75 2.47
CA VAL A 28 12.44 23.60 1.76
C VAL A 28 12.26 23.90 0.26
N LYS A 29 11.87 25.11 -0.10
CA LYS A 29 11.72 25.55 -1.49
C LYS A 29 13.02 25.39 -2.27
N GLY A 30 14.14 25.79 -1.69
CA GLY A 30 15.47 25.63 -2.25
C GLY A 30 15.84 24.16 -2.44
N VAL A 31 15.56 23.31 -1.46
CA VAL A 31 15.77 21.86 -1.57
C VAL A 31 14.99 21.28 -2.74
N LEU A 32 13.69 21.56 -2.83
CA LEU A 32 12.84 21.06 -3.91
C LEU A 32 13.34 21.57 -5.27
N GLY A 33 13.68 22.86 -5.38
CA GLY A 33 14.22 23.45 -6.60
C GLY A 33 15.55 22.84 -7.05
N GLU A 34 16.43 22.50 -6.11
CA GLU A 34 17.68 21.79 -6.42
C GLU A 34 17.40 20.37 -6.92
N LEU A 35 16.50 19.63 -6.28
CA LEU A 35 16.12 18.28 -6.72
C LEU A 35 15.50 18.31 -8.13
N GLU A 36 14.64 19.29 -8.42
CA GLU A 36 14.03 19.53 -9.72
C GLU A 36 15.07 19.80 -10.81
N THR A 37 16.13 20.55 -10.48
CA THR A 37 17.20 20.91 -11.41
C THR A 37 18.18 19.76 -11.62
N ARG A 38 18.54 19.06 -10.53
CA ARG A 38 19.57 18.02 -10.52
C ARG A 38 19.07 16.68 -11.06
N PHE A 39 17.79 16.38 -10.88
CA PHE A 39 17.20 15.09 -11.26
C PHE A 39 16.08 15.29 -12.29
N PRO A 40 16.37 15.12 -13.59
CA PRO A 40 15.37 15.27 -14.65
C PRO A 40 14.12 14.43 -14.40
N GLY A 41 12.93 15.03 -14.55
CA GLY A 41 11.63 14.39 -14.27
C GLY A 41 11.18 14.44 -12.81
N MET A 42 12.01 14.95 -11.88
CA MET A 42 11.60 15.11 -10.47
C MET A 42 10.50 16.16 -10.30
N ARG A 43 10.57 17.25 -11.08
CA ARG A 43 9.54 18.30 -11.08
C ARG A 43 8.15 17.76 -11.33
N ASP A 44 7.99 16.89 -12.33
CA ASP A 44 6.70 16.29 -12.69
C ASP A 44 6.17 15.34 -11.61
N ARG A 45 7.01 14.92 -10.66
CA ARG A 45 6.61 14.10 -9.51
C ARG A 45 6.26 14.92 -8.28
N LEU A 46 6.95 16.05 -8.09
CA LEU A 46 6.80 16.89 -6.91
C LEU A 46 5.72 17.96 -7.09
N ARG A 47 5.52 18.46 -8.31
CA ARG A 47 4.62 19.58 -8.59
C ARG A 47 3.43 19.18 -9.45
N ASP A 48 2.35 19.94 -9.31
CA ASP A 48 1.18 19.86 -10.17
C ASP A 48 1.30 20.78 -11.41
N GLU A 49 0.23 20.81 -12.21
CA GLU A 49 0.13 21.59 -13.45
C GLU A 49 0.28 23.11 -13.22
N HIS A 50 -0.02 23.59 -12.00
CA HIS A 50 0.09 25.00 -11.61
C HIS A 50 1.44 25.34 -10.99
N GLY A 51 2.34 24.35 -10.86
CA GLY A 51 3.65 24.50 -10.25
C GLY A 51 3.62 24.52 -8.71
N ALA A 52 2.48 24.23 -8.09
CA ALA A 52 2.40 24.03 -6.64
C ALA A 52 2.89 22.62 -6.29
N LEU A 53 3.31 22.39 -5.04
CA LEU A 53 3.58 21.04 -4.56
C LEU A 53 2.33 20.16 -4.73
N HIS A 54 2.49 18.98 -5.31
CA HIS A 54 1.39 18.08 -5.56
C HIS A 54 0.73 17.72 -4.22
N ARG A 55 -0.61 17.79 -4.12
CA ARG A 55 -1.39 17.44 -2.91
C ARG A 55 -1.17 16.01 -2.37
N PHE A 56 -0.42 15.20 -3.11
CA PHE A 56 -0.07 13.81 -2.78
C PHE A 56 1.42 13.70 -2.45
N ILE A 57 2.05 14.80 -2.07
CA ILE A 57 3.43 14.87 -1.62
C ILE A 57 3.42 15.68 -0.32
N ASN A 58 3.70 14.99 0.76
CA ASN A 58 4.01 15.60 2.04
C ASN A 58 5.52 15.74 2.14
N VAL A 59 5.97 16.87 2.66
CA VAL A 59 7.37 17.12 2.95
C VAL A 59 7.50 17.31 4.44
N TYR A 60 8.47 16.64 5.03
CA TYR A 60 8.79 16.75 6.45
C TYR A 60 10.19 17.34 6.61
N VAL A 61 10.37 18.19 7.61
CA VAL A 61 11.68 18.57 8.12
C VAL A 61 11.86 17.84 9.45
N ASN A 62 12.83 16.95 9.49
CA ASN A 62 13.03 15.94 10.53
C ASN A 62 11.79 15.06 10.73
N SER A 63 10.87 15.48 11.61
CA SER A 63 9.62 14.77 11.91
C SER A 63 8.37 15.67 11.86
N GLU A 64 8.53 16.95 11.51
CA GLU A 64 7.44 17.92 11.43
C GLU A 64 7.07 18.17 9.97
N GLU A 65 5.77 18.10 9.65
CA GLU A 65 5.26 18.34 8.31
C GLU A 65 5.30 19.83 7.98
N ILE A 66 5.72 20.19 6.77
CA ILE A 66 5.88 21.60 6.41
C ILE A 66 4.56 22.38 6.42
N SER A 67 3.41 21.70 6.34
CA SER A 67 2.08 22.32 6.46
C SER A 67 1.80 22.88 7.85
N GLU A 68 2.39 22.28 8.88
CA GLU A 68 2.32 22.73 10.28
C GLU A 68 3.40 23.78 10.60
N LEU A 69 4.27 24.07 9.63
CA LEU A 69 5.37 25.03 9.72
C LEU A 69 5.11 26.23 8.81
N GLN A 70 6.08 26.60 7.96
CA GLN A 70 6.00 27.74 7.04
C GLN A 70 5.89 27.27 5.57
N GLY A 71 5.38 26.06 5.34
CA GLY A 71 5.26 25.47 4.00
C GLY A 71 6.62 25.33 3.31
N GLU A 72 6.67 25.58 2.00
CA GLU A 72 7.94 25.58 1.25
C GLU A 72 8.93 26.64 1.78
N ALA A 73 8.48 27.68 2.51
CA ALA A 73 9.36 28.69 3.10
C ALA A 73 9.99 28.26 4.45
N THR A 74 9.72 27.04 4.92
CA THR A 74 10.31 26.50 6.15
C THR A 74 11.84 26.53 6.06
N ALA A 75 12.46 27.33 6.92
CA ALA A 75 13.91 27.49 6.98
C ALA A 75 14.59 26.20 7.48
N LEU A 76 15.77 25.92 6.93
CA LEU A 76 16.57 24.74 7.22
C LEU A 76 17.90 25.11 7.88
N ARG A 77 18.36 24.25 8.78
CA ARG A 77 19.67 24.31 9.43
C ARG A 77 20.54 23.16 8.92
N GLY A 78 21.86 23.38 8.90
CA GLY A 78 22.81 22.35 8.47
C GLY A 78 22.65 21.05 9.29
N GLY A 79 22.56 19.92 8.61
CA GLY A 79 22.40 18.60 9.22
C GLY A 79 20.95 18.13 9.43
N GLU A 80 19.95 18.96 9.14
CA GLU A 80 18.55 18.53 9.14
C GLU A 80 18.24 17.55 7.99
N GLU A 81 17.23 16.70 8.20
CA GLU A 81 16.75 15.76 7.18
C GLU A 81 15.42 16.25 6.60
N VAL A 82 15.33 16.38 5.28
CA VAL A 82 14.09 16.66 4.56
C VAL A 82 13.55 15.35 3.99
N SER A 83 12.34 14.95 4.33
CA SER A 83 11.73 13.72 3.82
C SER A 83 10.59 14.02 2.87
N ILE A 84 10.69 13.52 1.64
CA ILE A 84 9.60 13.58 0.66
C ILE A 84 8.80 12.28 0.78
N ILE A 85 7.54 12.40 1.18
CA ILE A 85 6.65 11.26 1.40
C ILE A 85 5.41 11.47 0.52
N PRO A 86 5.04 10.52 -0.33
CA PRO A 86 3.77 10.60 -1.05
C PRO A 86 2.60 10.67 -0.05
N ALA A 87 1.92 11.82 0.00
CA ALA A 87 0.75 12.03 0.84
C ALA A 87 -0.38 11.12 0.36
N VAL A 88 -0.96 10.42 1.32
CA VAL A 88 -2.14 9.64 1.04
C VAL A 88 -3.36 10.39 1.57
N ALA A 89 -4.08 11.09 0.70
CA ALA A 89 -5.20 11.96 1.07
C ALA A 89 -6.43 11.17 1.57
N GLY A 90 -6.97 11.55 2.75
CA GLY A 90 -8.40 11.48 3.12
C GLY A 90 -8.95 10.22 3.81
N GLY A 91 -9.13 10.23 5.15
CA GLY A 91 -10.18 9.44 5.83
C GLY A 91 -9.80 8.13 6.53
N SER A 92 -8.59 7.61 6.33
CA SER A 92 -7.99 6.54 7.14
C SER A 92 -6.48 6.59 6.94
N ALA A 93 -5.76 7.40 7.71
CA ALA A 93 -4.32 7.56 7.53
C ALA A 93 -3.66 6.18 7.35
N PHE A 94 -2.85 6.04 6.30
CA PHE A 94 -2.03 4.84 6.18
C PHE A 94 -0.98 4.90 7.27
N THR A 95 -0.74 3.80 7.96
CA THR A 95 0.38 3.72 8.89
C THR A 95 1.69 3.84 8.10
N PRO A 96 2.81 4.25 8.73
CA PRO A 96 4.11 4.27 8.07
C PRO A 96 4.48 2.92 7.42
N GLU A 97 4.07 1.81 8.04
CA GLU A 97 4.27 0.46 7.50
C GLU A 97 3.45 0.22 6.23
N GLU A 98 2.19 0.65 6.20
CA GLU A 98 1.35 0.54 5.01
C GLU A 98 1.86 1.44 3.88
N VAL A 99 2.32 2.66 4.19
CA VAL A 99 2.95 3.56 3.21
C VAL A 99 4.16 2.89 2.58
N LYS A 100 5.01 2.26 3.39
CA LYS A 100 6.17 1.50 2.91
C LYS A 100 5.75 0.32 2.04
N ARG A 101 4.78 -0.48 2.49
CA ARG A 101 4.28 -1.68 1.79
C ARG A 101 3.67 -1.34 0.44
N TYR A 102 2.79 -0.33 0.37
CA TYR A 102 2.04 0.02 -0.83
C TYR A 102 2.68 1.15 -1.65
N SER A 103 3.92 1.54 -1.32
CA SER A 103 4.65 2.63 -1.98
C SER A 103 4.68 2.53 -3.51
N ARG A 104 4.66 1.31 -4.08
CA ARG A 104 4.59 1.10 -5.54
C ARG A 104 3.22 1.36 -6.13
N HIS A 105 2.13 1.10 -5.39
CA HIS A 105 0.76 1.36 -5.85
C HIS A 105 0.43 2.84 -5.83
N PHE A 106 0.99 3.60 -4.88
CA PHE A 106 0.82 5.06 -4.79
C PHE A 106 1.30 5.82 -6.03
N LEU A 107 2.08 5.19 -6.90
CA LEU A 107 2.61 5.79 -8.13
C LEU A 107 1.89 5.39 -9.39
N LEU A 108 1.06 4.35 -9.31
CA LEU A 108 0.28 3.93 -10.46
C LEU A 108 -0.75 5.01 -10.73
N GLN A 109 -0.75 5.56 -11.94
CA GLN A 109 -1.64 6.66 -12.34
C GLN A 109 -3.11 6.35 -12.03
N ASP A 110 -3.55 5.12 -12.30
CA ASP A 110 -4.95 4.69 -12.13
C ASP A 110 -5.28 4.19 -10.72
N VAL A 111 -4.28 4.00 -9.85
CA VAL A 111 -4.48 3.58 -8.46
C VAL A 111 -4.16 4.75 -7.54
N GLY A 112 -2.88 5.09 -7.45
CA GLY A 112 -2.40 6.14 -6.57
C GLY A 112 -2.80 5.92 -5.11
N PRO A 113 -2.64 6.95 -4.27
CA PRO A 113 -3.02 6.87 -2.87
C PRO A 113 -4.54 6.73 -2.65
N SER A 114 -5.34 7.32 -3.55
CA SER A 114 -6.82 7.25 -3.51
C SER A 114 -7.34 5.83 -3.80
N GLY A 115 -6.84 5.19 -4.86
CA GLY A 115 -7.19 3.82 -5.22
C GLY A 115 -6.73 2.82 -4.17
N GLN A 116 -5.53 2.99 -3.60
CA GLN A 116 -5.08 2.13 -2.51
C GLN A 116 -5.98 2.27 -1.27
N ARG A 117 -6.52 3.45 -1.01
CA ARG A 117 -7.49 3.66 0.07
C ARG A 117 -8.83 2.97 -0.22
N LYS A 118 -9.30 3.01 -1.46
CA LYS A 118 -10.47 2.25 -1.88
C LYS A 118 -10.26 0.75 -1.64
N LEU A 119 -9.09 0.21 -1.98
CA LEU A 119 -8.73 -1.17 -1.67
C LEU A 119 -8.76 -1.43 -0.15
N LYS A 120 -8.09 -0.59 0.65
CA LYS A 120 -8.05 -0.70 2.11
C LYS A 120 -9.44 -0.66 2.76
N ASN A 121 -10.40 0.03 2.17
CA ASN A 121 -11.77 0.12 2.68
C ASN A 121 -12.71 -0.93 2.08
N ALA A 122 -12.29 -1.62 1.02
CA ALA A 122 -13.12 -2.61 0.34
C ALA A 122 -13.22 -3.92 1.13
N ARG A 123 -14.38 -4.55 1.00
CA ARG A 123 -14.69 -5.90 1.49
C ARG A 123 -14.95 -6.78 0.28
N VAL A 124 -14.13 -7.81 0.07
CA VAL A 124 -14.25 -8.72 -1.08
C VAL A 124 -14.53 -10.13 -0.55
N LEU A 125 -15.58 -10.77 -1.07
CA LEU A 125 -15.86 -12.18 -0.81
C LEU A 125 -15.20 -13.02 -1.90
N LEU A 126 -14.51 -14.09 -1.50
CA LEU A 126 -13.92 -15.06 -2.39
C LEU A 126 -14.62 -16.41 -2.18
N ILE A 127 -15.35 -16.85 -3.21
CA ILE A 127 -16.08 -18.12 -3.20
C ILE A 127 -15.16 -19.25 -3.63
N GLY A 128 -14.75 -20.07 -2.66
CA GLY A 128 -13.82 -21.16 -2.80
C GLY A 128 -12.37 -20.72 -2.64
N ALA A 129 -11.63 -21.38 -1.75
CA ALA A 129 -10.20 -21.19 -1.51
C ALA A 129 -9.32 -22.18 -2.30
N GLY A 130 -9.90 -22.84 -3.32
CA GLY A 130 -9.25 -23.83 -4.17
C GLY A 130 -8.32 -23.26 -5.25
N GLY A 131 -8.27 -23.89 -6.42
CA GLY A 131 -7.24 -23.60 -7.44
C GLY A 131 -7.31 -22.19 -8.05
N LEU A 132 -8.51 -21.61 -8.18
CA LEU A 132 -8.70 -20.23 -8.65
C LEU A 132 -8.68 -19.23 -7.50
N GLY A 133 -9.33 -19.60 -6.39
CA GLY A 133 -9.36 -18.79 -5.18
C GLY A 133 -7.99 -18.56 -4.57
N SER A 134 -7.09 -19.53 -4.68
CA SER A 134 -5.73 -19.44 -4.17
C SER A 134 -4.94 -18.24 -4.70
N PRO A 135 -4.67 -18.14 -6.02
CA PRO A 135 -3.96 -16.98 -6.57
C PRO A 135 -4.75 -15.68 -6.37
N ALA A 136 -6.08 -15.68 -6.56
CA ALA A 136 -6.88 -14.47 -6.38
C ALA A 136 -6.81 -13.92 -4.95
N GLY A 137 -6.97 -14.78 -3.93
CA GLY A 137 -6.87 -14.41 -2.52
C GLY A 137 -5.48 -13.90 -2.15
N LEU A 138 -4.41 -14.51 -2.67
CA LEU A 138 -3.04 -14.03 -2.45
C LEU A 138 -2.83 -12.62 -3.02
N TYR A 139 -3.28 -12.36 -4.26
CA TYR A 139 -3.09 -11.06 -4.88
C TYR A 139 -4.00 -9.98 -4.30
N LEU A 140 -5.24 -10.29 -3.92
CA LEU A 140 -6.11 -9.36 -3.18
C LEU A 140 -5.51 -9.00 -1.82
N ALA A 141 -4.99 -9.98 -1.09
CA ALA A 141 -4.31 -9.74 0.17
C ALA A 141 -3.05 -8.91 -0.01
N ALA A 142 -2.19 -9.24 -0.99
CA ALA A 142 -1.00 -8.46 -1.30
C ALA A 142 -1.32 -7.03 -1.75
N ALA A 143 -2.41 -6.86 -2.50
CA ALA A 143 -2.91 -5.56 -2.94
C ALA A 143 -3.43 -4.70 -1.78
N GLY A 144 -3.72 -5.30 -0.62
CA GLY A 144 -4.16 -4.59 0.57
C GLY A 144 -5.65 -4.30 0.58
N VAL A 145 -6.47 -5.26 0.12
CA VAL A 145 -7.92 -5.23 0.39
C VAL A 145 -8.16 -5.16 1.91
N GLY A 146 -9.12 -4.36 2.36
CA GLY A 146 -9.39 -4.20 3.78
C GLY A 146 -9.88 -5.47 4.46
N THR A 147 -10.91 -6.07 3.87
CA THR A 147 -11.45 -7.35 4.32
C THR A 147 -11.52 -8.34 3.17
N LEU A 148 -11.03 -9.55 3.41
CA LEU A 148 -11.18 -10.70 2.53
C LEU A 148 -12.07 -11.74 3.22
N GLY A 149 -13.32 -11.85 2.77
CA GLY A 149 -14.21 -12.95 3.12
C GLY A 149 -13.81 -14.20 2.32
N LEU A 150 -13.72 -15.35 2.99
CA LEU A 150 -13.42 -16.63 2.35
C LEU A 150 -14.54 -17.60 2.67
N ILE A 151 -15.22 -18.13 1.67
CA ILE A 151 -16.20 -19.21 1.86
C ILE A 151 -15.74 -20.49 1.15
N ASP A 152 -15.51 -21.54 1.91
CA ASP A 152 -15.16 -22.87 1.42
C ASP A 152 -15.50 -23.88 2.51
N PHE A 153 -16.02 -25.05 2.14
CA PHE A 153 -16.44 -26.10 3.06
C PHE A 153 -15.42 -27.24 3.19
N ASP A 154 -14.42 -27.25 2.32
CA ASP A 154 -13.51 -28.38 2.15
C ASP A 154 -12.27 -28.25 3.05
N VAL A 155 -11.52 -29.34 3.14
CA VAL A 155 -10.23 -29.41 3.84
C VAL A 155 -9.07 -29.44 2.86
N VAL A 156 -7.88 -29.07 3.33
CA VAL A 156 -6.66 -29.15 2.53
C VAL A 156 -6.33 -30.63 2.26
N ASP A 157 -6.15 -30.97 0.99
CA ASP A 157 -5.76 -32.30 0.55
C ASP A 157 -4.43 -32.28 -0.22
N HIS A 158 -3.60 -33.32 -0.04
CA HIS A 158 -2.29 -33.41 -0.68
C HIS A 158 -2.37 -33.36 -2.23
N SER A 159 -3.36 -33.99 -2.84
CA SER A 159 -3.56 -34.01 -4.30
C SER A 159 -3.87 -32.62 -4.88
N ASN A 160 -4.30 -31.69 -4.03
CA ASN A 160 -4.74 -30.36 -4.40
C ASN A 160 -3.61 -29.33 -4.33
N LEU A 161 -2.51 -29.62 -3.62
CA LEU A 161 -1.38 -28.70 -3.39
C LEU A 161 -0.62 -28.31 -4.67
N GLN A 162 -0.72 -29.08 -5.76
CA GLN A 162 -0.10 -28.72 -7.05
C GLN A 162 -0.63 -27.42 -7.67
N ARG A 163 -1.81 -26.95 -7.23
CA ARG A 163 -2.45 -25.72 -7.75
C ARG A 163 -3.04 -24.80 -6.68
N GLN A 164 -3.25 -25.29 -5.45
CA GLN A 164 -3.87 -24.53 -4.37
C GLN A 164 -2.80 -23.86 -3.49
N VAL A 165 -2.18 -22.82 -4.05
CA VAL A 165 -1.00 -22.15 -3.47
C VAL A 165 -1.28 -21.34 -2.19
N LEU A 166 -2.54 -21.25 -1.73
CA LEU A 166 -2.84 -20.75 -0.37
C LEU A 166 -2.50 -21.78 0.73
N HIS A 167 -2.33 -23.04 0.38
CA HIS A 167 -2.18 -24.13 1.33
C HIS A 167 -0.79 -24.76 1.26
N PHE A 168 -0.33 -25.32 2.38
CA PHE A 168 0.97 -25.97 2.50
C PHE A 168 0.81 -27.37 3.11
N THR A 169 1.82 -28.21 2.90
CA THR A 169 1.82 -29.65 3.26
C THR A 169 1.57 -29.90 4.75
N ASP A 170 2.04 -29.01 5.62
CA ASP A 170 1.87 -29.09 7.07
C ASP A 170 0.43 -28.83 7.53
N ARG A 171 -0.44 -28.35 6.64
CA ARG A 171 -1.85 -28.05 6.92
C ARG A 171 -2.84 -29.01 6.24
N VAL A 172 -2.39 -30.14 5.71
CA VAL A 172 -3.29 -31.19 5.18
C VAL A 172 -4.26 -31.65 6.28
N GLY A 173 -5.55 -31.72 5.95
CA GLY A 173 -6.64 -32.01 6.88
C GLY A 173 -7.22 -30.79 7.61
N GLU A 174 -6.58 -29.62 7.53
CA GLU A 174 -7.14 -28.37 8.05
C GLU A 174 -8.23 -27.82 7.11
N LEU A 175 -9.24 -27.13 7.65
CA LEU A 175 -10.22 -26.40 6.84
C LEU A 175 -9.50 -25.42 5.91
N LYS A 176 -9.89 -25.39 4.63
CA LYS A 176 -9.24 -24.50 3.65
C LYS A 176 -9.33 -23.04 4.04
N VAL A 177 -10.48 -22.59 4.56
CA VAL A 177 -10.66 -21.20 5.01
C VAL A 177 -9.69 -20.81 6.14
N GLU A 178 -9.37 -21.74 7.04
CA GLU A 178 -8.43 -21.52 8.14
C GLU A 178 -6.97 -21.54 7.67
N SER A 179 -6.64 -22.51 6.82
CA SER A 179 -5.33 -22.59 6.15
C SER A 179 -5.05 -21.33 5.32
N ALA A 180 -6.04 -20.82 4.59
CA ALA A 180 -5.95 -19.59 3.81
C ALA A 180 -5.82 -18.36 4.70
N ARG A 181 -6.61 -18.26 5.79
CA ARG A 181 -6.50 -17.19 6.78
C ARG A 181 -5.10 -17.06 7.36
N LYS A 182 -4.46 -18.18 7.70
CA LYS A 182 -3.05 -18.21 8.16
C LYS A 182 -2.11 -17.65 7.09
N THR A 183 -2.22 -18.10 5.84
CA THR A 183 -1.37 -17.62 4.74
C THR A 183 -1.55 -16.12 4.50
N VAL A 184 -2.79 -15.63 4.44
CA VAL A 184 -3.09 -14.21 4.25
C VAL A 184 -2.52 -13.37 5.39
N GLY A 185 -2.69 -13.80 6.64
CA GLY A 185 -2.14 -13.09 7.81
C GLY A 185 -0.61 -13.01 7.80
N MET A 186 0.08 -14.07 7.35
CA MET A 186 1.54 -14.04 7.18
C MET A 186 1.98 -13.12 6.03
N LEU A 187 1.22 -13.09 4.93
CA LEU A 187 1.54 -12.26 3.76
C LEU A 187 1.30 -10.77 4.04
N ASN A 188 0.14 -10.43 4.59
CA ASN A 188 -0.26 -9.07 4.87
C ASN A 188 -1.13 -8.98 6.14
N PRO A 189 -0.54 -8.67 7.31
CA PRO A 189 -1.27 -8.62 8.58
C PRO A 189 -2.29 -7.47 8.67
N ASN A 190 -2.28 -6.55 7.72
CA ASN A 190 -3.25 -5.45 7.66
C ASN A 190 -4.59 -5.85 7.03
N VAL A 191 -4.69 -7.06 6.47
CA VAL A 191 -5.92 -7.58 5.83
C VAL A 191 -6.72 -8.36 6.86
N LYS A 192 -7.97 -7.96 7.09
CA LYS A 192 -8.90 -8.74 7.92
C LYS A 192 -9.42 -9.92 7.10
N VAL A 193 -9.33 -11.13 7.63
CA VAL A 193 -9.90 -12.33 6.99
C VAL A 193 -11.11 -12.79 7.77
N GLU A 194 -12.23 -12.98 7.08
CA GLU A 194 -13.47 -13.53 7.62
C GLU A 194 -13.69 -14.92 7.00
N ALA A 195 -13.53 -15.96 7.81
CA ALA A 195 -13.59 -17.36 7.36
C ALA A 195 -15.01 -17.92 7.55
N HIS A 196 -15.62 -18.37 6.45
CA HIS A 196 -16.94 -18.97 6.40
C HIS A 196 -16.80 -20.44 5.98
N ASN A 197 -16.78 -21.35 6.95
CA ASN A 197 -16.77 -22.79 6.65
C ASN A 197 -18.18 -23.27 6.32
N ALA A 198 -18.63 -23.05 5.08
CA ALA A 198 -19.98 -23.39 4.64
C ALA A 198 -20.04 -23.65 3.13
N ILE A 199 -21.04 -24.43 2.72
CA ILE A 199 -21.45 -24.52 1.31
C ILE A 199 -22.28 -23.28 1.01
N LEU A 200 -21.92 -22.56 -0.05
CA LEU A 200 -22.73 -21.45 -0.54
C LEU A 200 -23.93 -22.00 -1.30
N ASP A 201 -25.13 -21.61 -0.89
CA ASP A 201 -26.37 -21.98 -1.55
C ASP A 201 -27.41 -20.84 -1.45
N SER A 202 -28.59 -21.05 -2.04
CA SER A 202 -29.64 -20.04 -2.06
C SER A 202 -30.15 -19.59 -0.68
N SER A 203 -29.94 -20.40 0.36
CA SER A 203 -30.39 -20.08 1.73
C SER A 203 -29.47 -19.09 2.45
N ASN A 204 -28.20 -19.00 2.06
CA ASN A 204 -27.21 -18.14 2.72
C ASN A 204 -26.59 -17.07 1.81
N ALA A 205 -26.67 -17.23 0.48
CA ALA A 205 -25.97 -16.36 -0.46
C ALA A 205 -26.38 -14.88 -0.34
N PHE A 206 -27.68 -14.60 -0.19
CA PHE A 206 -28.16 -13.22 -0.17
C PHE A 206 -27.65 -12.45 1.05
N GLU A 207 -27.78 -13.03 2.25
CA GLU A 207 -27.29 -12.37 3.46
C GLU A 207 -25.77 -12.23 3.43
N LEU A 208 -25.04 -13.25 2.98
CA LEU A 208 -23.59 -13.20 2.88
C LEU A 208 -23.12 -12.09 1.91
N PHE A 209 -23.73 -12.00 0.72
CA PHE A 209 -23.31 -11.03 -0.30
C PHE A 209 -23.53 -9.58 0.12
N ARG A 210 -24.49 -9.30 1.01
CA ARG A 210 -24.75 -7.94 1.52
C ARG A 210 -23.62 -7.38 2.36
N GLU A 211 -22.75 -8.22 2.89
CA GLU A 211 -21.61 -7.81 3.72
C GLU A 211 -20.37 -7.43 2.90
N TYR A 212 -20.38 -7.63 1.57
CA TYR A 212 -19.21 -7.44 0.72
C TYR A 212 -19.53 -6.52 -0.47
N ASP A 213 -18.53 -5.73 -0.88
CA ASP A 213 -18.64 -4.82 -2.02
C ASP A 213 -18.51 -5.57 -3.36
N TYR A 214 -17.74 -6.67 -3.36
CA TYR A 214 -17.45 -7.50 -4.53
C TYR A 214 -17.47 -8.98 -4.15
N VAL A 215 -17.85 -9.82 -5.12
CA VAL A 215 -17.92 -11.29 -5.03
C VAL A 215 -17.25 -11.91 -6.26
#